data_AF-A0A1R1F3R6-F1
#
_entry.id   AF-A0A1R1F3R6-F1
#
_cell.length_a   1.000
_cell.length_b   1.000
_cell.length_c   1.000
_cell.angle_alpha   90.00
_cell.angle_beta   90.00
_cell.angle_gamma   90.00
#
_symmetry.space_group_name_H-M   'P 1'
#
loop_
_entity.id
_entity.type
_entity.pdbx_description
1 polymer ?
#
loop_
_entity_poly.entity_id
_entity_poly.type
_entity_poly.pdbx_seq_one_letter_code
_entity_poly.pdbx_strand_id
1 'polypeptide(L)'
;MADRDDQAVSPAWRVVSVPVATVWTSPSSPRALDAPALAGFAPSEPGSGKREATDPSDSGNPLEMETDPANARGSGIEPWLAAMTVSDKLDLCAANRVQTQALYGTAVLVYEEQDGWSRVAIPGQISPKDENGYPGWIPTEQLLPLSEEKAHRLLDSGGNVPGAAAAPASAIVTAPTTDLELLSSSAKLRISFLTRLPLATEEERGTVPEVEPGDGVQAVKGLQAETVAGPAAGAFPQAGSVPRDGVGAGADYRGDAFVVVQTPHGLARIRRADVQVVAEPGEYPGSRADEQNRGKAIVAQAKRFLGLPYLWGGMSAWGYDCSGFAHSMHLACGIVIPRDASVQALHGASIPPEELQPGDLLFFAYEQGKGRVHHVGIYAGDGHMIHSPDSASSVELIPLKGYKLADEHCVSRRYWT
;
A
#
# COMPACT_ATOMS: atom_id res chain seq x y z
N MET A 1 23.42 -11.92 40.71
CA MET A 1 23.00 -12.34 39.36
C MET A 1 21.49 -12.44 39.43
N ALA A 2 20.80 -11.40 39.00
CA ALA A 2 19.34 -11.38 39.01
C ALA A 2 18.86 -12.11 37.76
N ASP A 3 18.07 -13.17 37.97
CA ASP A 3 17.22 -13.80 36.96
C ASP A 3 16.44 -12.70 36.23
N ARG A 4 16.64 -12.61 34.92
CA ARG A 4 15.63 -11.99 34.05
C ARG A 4 14.64 -13.10 33.77
N ASP A 5 13.51 -13.07 34.46
CA ASP A 5 12.30 -13.78 34.06
C ASP A 5 11.94 -13.31 32.65
N ASP A 6 12.37 -14.07 31.66
CA ASP A 6 11.92 -13.97 30.28
C ASP A 6 10.52 -14.60 30.24
N GLN A 7 9.51 -13.86 30.72
CA GLN A 7 8.13 -14.27 30.56
C GLN A 7 7.82 -14.23 29.07
N ALA A 8 7.78 -15.41 28.43
CA ALA A 8 7.29 -15.56 27.07
C ALA A 8 5.86 -15.02 26.99
N VAL A 9 5.73 -13.80 26.47
CA VAL A 9 4.42 -13.18 26.25
C VAL A 9 3.72 -13.98 25.16
N SER A 10 2.47 -14.36 25.40
CA SER A 10 1.67 -15.02 24.36
C SER A 10 1.51 -14.05 23.18
N PRO A 11 1.63 -14.51 21.92
CA PRO A 11 1.46 -13.65 20.77
C PRO A 11 0.12 -12.91 20.82
N ALA A 12 0.13 -11.62 20.51
CA ALA A 12 -1.05 -10.76 20.58
C ALA A 12 -1.32 -10.09 19.24
N TRP A 13 -2.59 -10.03 18.85
CA TRP A 13 -3.00 -9.32 17.65
C TRP A 13 -2.99 -7.80 17.86
N ARG A 14 -2.44 -7.09 16.88
CA ARG A 14 -2.51 -5.63 16.77
C ARG A 14 -2.98 -5.24 15.37
N VAL A 15 -3.31 -3.97 15.20
CA VAL A 15 -3.65 -3.38 13.90
C VAL A 15 -2.79 -2.15 13.63
N VAL A 16 -2.32 -2.01 12.40
CA VAL A 16 -1.56 -0.82 11.95
C VAL A 16 -2.46 0.40 11.98
N SER A 17 -2.04 1.42 12.73
CA SER A 17 -2.78 2.66 12.96
C SER A 17 -2.23 3.88 12.22
N VAL A 18 -1.20 3.72 11.40
CA VAL A 18 -0.66 4.78 10.52
C VAL A 18 -0.94 4.46 9.06
N PRO A 19 -0.96 5.46 8.14
CA PRO A 19 -1.19 5.22 6.71
C PRO A 19 -0.36 4.07 6.13
N VAL A 20 0.93 4.06 6.48
CA VAL A 20 1.90 3.01 6.14
C VAL A 20 2.87 2.88 7.29
N ALA A 21 2.97 1.68 7.88
CA ALA A 21 4.01 1.35 8.85
C ALA A 21 5.20 0.75 8.10
N THR A 22 6.37 1.37 8.23
CA THR A 22 7.64 0.79 7.75
C THR A 22 8.11 -0.26 8.75
N VAL A 23 8.43 -1.45 8.23
CA VAL A 23 8.90 -2.58 9.03
C VAL A 23 10.42 -2.61 8.99
N TRP A 24 11.04 -2.41 10.13
CA TRP A 24 12.49 -2.30 10.29
C TRP A 24 13.14 -3.65 10.54
N THR A 25 14.42 -3.78 10.19
CA THR A 25 15.20 -5.00 10.46
C THR A 25 15.53 -5.15 11.94
N SER A 26 15.71 -4.04 12.66
CA SER A 26 15.85 -3.97 14.12
C SER A 26 15.37 -2.63 14.68
N PRO A 27 15.11 -2.52 15.99
CA PRO A 27 14.82 -1.24 16.67
C PRO A 27 15.93 -0.17 16.53
N SER A 28 17.17 -0.59 16.29
CA SER A 28 18.34 0.29 16.12
C SER A 28 18.63 0.68 14.66
N SER A 29 17.84 0.16 13.71
CA SER A 29 18.03 0.39 12.28
C SER A 29 17.68 1.79 11.78
N PRO A 30 16.65 2.48 12.31
CA PRO A 30 16.33 3.84 11.90
C PRO A 30 17.48 4.82 12.18
N ARG A 31 17.64 5.80 11.29
CA ARG A 31 18.52 6.95 11.45
C ARG A 31 17.72 8.12 12.03
N ALA A 32 18.42 9.18 12.43
CA ALA A 32 17.78 10.41 12.89
C ALA A 32 16.83 11.01 11.84
N LEU A 33 17.20 10.95 10.55
CA LEU A 33 16.37 11.47 9.46
C LEU A 33 15.08 10.65 9.23
N ASP A 34 15.04 9.42 9.73
CA ASP A 34 13.90 8.52 9.58
C ASP A 34 12.81 8.77 10.65
N ALA A 35 13.03 9.71 11.58
CA ALA A 35 12.10 10.04 12.65
C ALA A 35 10.64 10.28 12.18
N PRO A 36 10.37 10.94 11.04
CA PRO A 36 8.99 11.09 10.57
C PRO A 36 8.30 9.74 10.30
N ALA A 37 9.02 8.71 9.86
CA ALA A 37 8.46 7.39 9.59
C ALA A 37 8.16 6.57 10.85
N LEU A 38 8.65 7.01 12.01
CA LEU A 38 8.47 6.30 13.28
C LEU A 38 7.23 6.76 14.06
N ALA A 39 6.76 7.96 13.77
CA ALA A 39 5.68 8.61 14.49
C ALA A 39 4.35 7.85 14.36
N GLY A 40 3.64 7.70 15.48
CA GLY A 40 2.25 7.27 15.53
C GLY A 40 1.26 8.32 14.99
N PHE A 41 0.01 7.91 14.81
CA PHE A 41 -1.10 8.82 14.49
C PHE A 41 -2.01 8.95 15.70
N ALA A 42 -2.28 10.19 16.12
CA ALA A 42 -3.18 10.50 17.23
C ALA A 42 -4.17 11.59 16.79
N PRO A 43 -5.43 11.25 16.48
CA PRO A 43 -6.43 12.25 16.10
C PRO A 43 -6.74 13.15 17.30
N SER A 44 -6.71 14.47 17.10
CA SER A 44 -7.08 15.42 18.16
C SER A 44 -8.59 15.43 18.38
N GLU A 45 -9.03 15.44 19.65
CA GLU A 45 -10.45 15.57 19.98
C GLU A 45 -11.01 16.92 19.53
N PRO A 46 -12.26 16.97 19.04
CA PRO A 46 -12.93 18.23 18.73
C PRO A 46 -13.22 19.00 20.03
N GLY A 47 -12.41 20.04 20.34
CA GLY A 47 -12.79 21.07 21.31
C GLY A 47 -11.78 21.48 22.40
N SER A 48 -10.52 21.01 22.40
CA SER A 48 -9.55 21.41 23.43
C SER A 48 -8.89 22.79 23.23
N GLY A 49 -9.17 23.47 22.12
CA GLY A 49 -8.75 24.85 21.88
C GLY A 49 -9.56 25.83 22.74
N LYS A 50 -9.09 26.14 23.95
CA LYS A 50 -9.48 27.38 24.62
C LYS A 50 -9.13 28.53 23.67
N ARG A 51 -10.14 29.18 23.09
CA ARG A 51 -9.97 30.50 22.46
C ARG A 51 -9.62 31.46 23.59
N GLU A 52 -8.35 31.74 23.80
CA GLU A 52 -7.92 32.95 24.49
C GLU A 52 -8.39 34.12 23.62
N ALA A 53 -9.24 34.98 24.18
CA ALA A 53 -9.75 36.15 23.50
C ALA A 53 -8.58 37.11 23.24
N THR A 54 -8.14 37.19 21.99
CA THR A 54 -7.18 38.21 21.55
C THR A 54 -7.89 39.53 21.28
N ASP A 55 -7.20 40.59 21.70
CA ASP A 55 -7.52 42.01 21.63
C ASP A 55 -8.05 42.45 20.24
N PRO A 56 -9.15 43.22 20.13
CA PRO A 56 -9.79 43.57 18.86
C PRO A 56 -9.03 44.64 18.04
N SER A 57 -7.71 44.79 18.20
CA SER A 57 -6.91 45.81 17.50
C SER A 57 -5.88 45.29 16.51
N ASP A 58 -5.81 43.98 16.24
CA ASP A 58 -4.88 43.43 15.25
C ASP A 58 -5.56 43.21 13.88
N SER A 59 -5.29 44.09 12.92
CA SER A 59 -5.73 43.96 11.53
C SER A 59 -4.86 42.93 10.79
N GLY A 60 -5.12 41.65 11.06
CA GLY A 60 -4.46 40.51 10.43
C GLY A 60 -4.95 40.21 9.00
N ASN A 61 -4.00 39.88 8.15
CA ASN A 61 -4.11 39.51 6.74
C ASN A 61 -4.88 38.17 6.56
N PRO A 62 -5.91 38.06 5.68
CA PRO A 62 -6.70 36.83 5.56
C PRO A 62 -6.12 35.88 4.51
N LEU A 63 -5.02 35.20 4.84
CA LEU A 63 -4.52 34.01 4.12
C LEU A 63 -3.72 33.11 5.07
N GLU A 64 -4.34 32.68 6.16
CA GLU A 64 -3.84 31.51 6.89
C GLU A 64 -4.42 30.25 6.23
N MET A 65 -3.56 29.50 5.54
CA MET A 65 -3.86 28.11 5.20
C MET A 65 -4.13 27.36 6.50
N GLU A 66 -5.38 26.92 6.70
CA GLU A 66 -5.68 25.92 7.72
C GLU A 66 -4.82 24.68 7.46
N THR A 67 -3.81 24.47 8.30
CA THR A 67 -3.00 23.27 8.28
C THR A 67 -3.87 22.10 8.75
N ASP A 68 -4.10 21.15 7.85
CA ASP A 68 -4.70 19.85 8.16
C ASP A 68 -4.01 19.24 9.40
N PRO A 69 -4.73 18.83 10.46
CA PRO A 69 -4.14 18.26 11.67
C PRO A 69 -3.28 17.01 11.41
N ALA A 70 -3.43 16.31 10.28
CA ALA A 70 -2.52 15.24 9.88
C ALA A 70 -1.21 15.73 9.24
N ASN A 71 -1.21 16.94 8.69
CA ASN A 71 -0.03 17.61 8.15
C ASN A 71 0.67 18.50 9.20
N ALA A 72 -0.01 18.80 10.31
CA ALA A 72 0.44 19.73 11.35
C ALA A 72 1.65 19.27 12.20
N ARG A 73 2.23 18.08 11.95
CA ARG A 73 3.39 17.57 12.72
C ARG A 73 4.63 17.17 11.92
N GLY A 74 4.62 17.25 10.58
CA GLY A 74 5.78 16.83 9.79
C GLY A 74 6.17 15.34 9.98
N SER A 75 5.19 14.51 10.31
CA SER A 75 5.32 13.07 10.59
C SER A 75 4.61 12.23 9.52
N GLY A 76 5.05 10.99 9.34
CA GLY A 76 4.51 10.04 8.37
C GLY A 76 5.40 9.86 7.13
N ILE A 77 4.89 9.08 6.18
CA ILE A 77 5.64 8.66 4.99
C ILE A 77 5.99 9.84 4.07
N GLU A 78 5.12 10.84 3.92
CA GLU A 78 5.38 11.96 3.00
C GLU A 78 6.51 12.87 3.49
N PRO A 79 6.52 13.36 4.75
CA PRO A 79 7.65 14.13 5.27
C PRO A 79 8.94 13.31 5.29
N TRP A 80 8.87 12.00 5.58
CA TRP A 80 10.04 11.11 5.53
C TRP A 80 10.65 11.04 4.13
N LEU A 81 9.83 10.79 3.11
CA LEU A 81 10.29 10.71 1.72
C LEU A 81 10.83 12.05 1.21
N ALA A 82 10.22 13.16 1.62
CA ALA A 82 10.67 14.51 1.27
C ALA A 82 12.03 14.86 1.88
N ALA A 83 12.35 14.30 3.05
CA ALA A 83 13.62 14.53 3.74
C ALA A 83 14.81 13.74 3.15
N MET A 84 14.56 12.69 2.36
CA MET A 84 15.60 11.79 1.87
C MET A 84 16.20 12.19 0.52
N THR A 85 17.53 12.20 0.44
CA THR A 85 18.27 12.21 -0.83
C THR A 85 18.27 10.82 -1.48
N VAL A 86 18.75 10.71 -2.73
CA VAL A 86 18.95 9.41 -3.40
C VAL A 86 19.91 8.52 -2.61
N SER A 87 20.97 9.09 -2.02
CA SER A 87 21.92 8.34 -1.19
C SER A 87 21.24 7.78 0.06
N ASP A 88 20.37 8.57 0.70
CA ASP A 88 19.65 8.13 1.90
C ASP A 88 18.67 6.99 1.59
N LYS A 89 18.04 7.02 0.41
CA LYS A 89 17.18 5.94 -0.09
C LYS A 89 17.96 4.67 -0.43
N LEU A 90 19.16 4.79 -1.01
CA LEU A 90 20.04 3.65 -1.27
C LEU A 90 20.50 2.98 0.02
N ASP A 91 20.81 3.77 1.04
CA ASP A 91 21.25 3.27 2.35
C ASP A 91 20.18 2.43 3.08
N LEU A 92 18.88 2.62 2.80
CA LEU A 92 17.82 1.73 3.30
C LEU A 92 18.06 0.26 2.91
N CYS A 93 18.55 0.04 1.69
CA CYS A 93 18.92 -1.28 1.17
C CYS A 93 20.34 -1.66 1.59
N ALA A 94 21.32 -0.78 1.33
CA ALA A 94 22.73 -1.11 1.48
C ALA A 94 23.12 -1.43 2.93
N ALA A 95 22.49 -0.77 3.90
CA ALA A 95 22.67 -1.05 5.32
C ALA A 95 21.60 -2.02 5.89
N ASN A 96 20.77 -2.62 5.04
CA ASN A 96 19.71 -3.56 5.41
C ASN A 96 18.84 -3.03 6.56
N ARG A 97 18.24 -1.85 6.38
CA ARG A 97 17.49 -1.14 7.44
C ARG A 97 16.01 -1.51 7.48
N VAL A 98 15.42 -1.75 6.31
CA VAL A 98 13.98 -1.98 6.14
C VAL A 98 13.74 -3.36 5.53
N GLN A 99 12.71 -4.03 6.05
CA GLN A 99 12.20 -5.32 5.56
C GLN A 99 11.08 -5.14 4.54
N THR A 100 10.01 -4.43 4.93
CA THR A 100 8.78 -4.27 4.14
C THR A 100 7.95 -3.09 4.69
N GLN A 101 6.71 -2.94 4.22
CA GLN A 101 5.72 -2.00 4.72
C GLN A 101 4.37 -2.68 4.93
N ALA A 102 3.58 -2.22 5.90
CA ALA A 102 2.20 -2.64 6.14
C ALA A 102 1.24 -1.44 6.03
N LEU A 103 0.08 -1.64 5.40
CA LEU A 103 -0.89 -0.57 5.17
C LEU A 103 -1.78 -0.34 6.41
N TYR A 104 -2.38 0.85 6.50
CA TYR A 104 -3.40 1.16 7.50
C TYR A 104 -4.48 0.07 7.59
N GLY A 105 -4.84 -0.34 8.82
CA GLY A 105 -5.83 -1.39 9.06
C GLY A 105 -5.30 -2.83 8.92
N THR A 106 -4.04 -3.03 8.54
CA THR A 106 -3.45 -4.37 8.47
C THR A 106 -3.33 -4.99 9.86
N ALA A 107 -3.89 -6.19 10.05
CA ALA A 107 -3.68 -6.99 11.25
C ALA A 107 -2.27 -7.59 11.26
N VAL A 108 -1.59 -7.51 12.40
CA VAL A 108 -0.25 -8.06 12.61
C VAL A 108 -0.20 -8.85 13.91
N LEU A 109 0.60 -9.92 13.92
CA LEU A 109 0.84 -10.71 15.12
C LEU A 109 2.09 -10.17 15.82
N VAL A 110 1.98 -9.77 17.08
CA VAL A 110 3.11 -9.29 17.89
C VAL A 110 3.58 -10.39 18.82
N TYR A 111 4.88 -10.68 18.80
CA TYR A 111 5.49 -11.72 19.64
C TYR A 111 6.15 -11.16 20.90
N GLU A 112 6.75 -9.98 20.77
CA GLU A 112 7.45 -9.33 21.87
C GLU A 112 7.38 -7.81 21.70
N GLU A 113 7.44 -7.11 22.82
CA GLU A 113 7.57 -5.66 22.86
C GLU A 113 8.81 -5.31 23.69
N GLN A 114 9.66 -4.45 23.15
CA GLN A 114 10.89 -4.00 23.79
C GLN A 114 11.10 -2.52 23.48
N ASP A 115 11.29 -1.69 24.52
CA ASP A 115 11.74 -0.30 24.40
C ASP A 115 10.92 0.55 23.41
N GLY A 116 9.59 0.34 23.37
CA GLY A 116 8.68 1.05 22.45
C GLY A 116 8.61 0.46 21.03
N TRP A 117 9.16 -0.73 20.82
CA TRP A 117 9.11 -1.48 19.57
C TRP A 117 8.41 -2.82 19.73
N SER A 118 7.69 -3.24 18.70
CA SER A 118 7.01 -4.53 18.63
C SER A 118 7.66 -5.38 17.54
N ARG A 119 8.08 -6.61 17.87
CA ARG A 119 8.45 -7.61 16.85
C ARG A 119 7.19 -8.25 16.32
N VAL A 120 6.97 -8.13 15.02
CA VAL A 120 5.72 -8.52 14.35
C VAL A 120 5.94 -9.60 13.31
N ALA A 121 4.87 -10.31 12.95
CA ALA A 121 4.68 -10.98 11.67
C ALA A 121 3.45 -10.42 10.95
N ILE A 122 3.54 -10.28 9.61
CA ILE A 122 2.47 -9.76 8.75
C ILE A 122 1.91 -10.90 7.89
N PRO A 123 0.76 -11.50 8.23
CA PRO A 123 0.28 -12.73 7.59
C PRO A 123 0.01 -12.62 6.09
N GLY A 124 -0.48 -11.46 5.62
CA GLY A 124 -0.75 -11.23 4.19
C GLY A 124 0.50 -11.16 3.30
N GLN A 125 1.71 -11.15 3.90
CA GLN A 125 2.97 -11.08 3.19
C GLN A 125 3.74 -12.39 3.37
N ILE A 126 3.47 -13.35 2.48
CA ILE A 126 4.05 -14.69 2.54
C ILE A 126 5.58 -14.63 2.46
N SER A 127 6.25 -15.28 3.41
CA SER A 127 7.71 -15.34 3.53
C SER A 127 8.15 -16.63 4.22
N PRO A 128 9.29 -17.25 3.83
CA PRO A 128 9.85 -18.38 4.55
C PRO A 128 10.56 -17.98 5.85
N LYS A 129 10.67 -16.68 6.15
CA LYS A 129 11.36 -16.16 7.34
C LYS A 129 10.60 -16.44 8.64
N ASP A 130 9.28 -16.56 8.57
CA ASP A 130 8.37 -16.83 9.68
C ASP A 130 7.07 -17.43 9.10
N GLU A 131 6.57 -18.52 9.70
CA GLU A 131 5.39 -19.23 9.22
C GLU A 131 4.09 -18.42 9.32
N ASN A 132 4.05 -17.43 10.22
CA ASN A 132 2.89 -16.58 10.45
C ASN A 132 2.87 -15.33 9.56
N GLY A 133 3.88 -15.11 8.70
CA GLY A 133 3.94 -13.98 7.78
C GLY A 133 5.29 -13.28 7.73
N TYR A 134 5.36 -12.06 7.18
CA TYR A 134 6.63 -11.36 7.04
C TYR A 134 7.08 -10.74 8.37
N PRO A 135 8.28 -11.10 8.89
CA PRO A 135 8.71 -10.63 10.20
C PRO A 135 9.45 -9.29 10.15
N GLY A 136 9.43 -8.56 11.27
CA GLY A 136 10.31 -7.43 11.52
C GLY A 136 9.85 -6.57 12.70
N TRP A 137 10.26 -5.31 12.74
CA TRP A 137 10.02 -4.41 13.87
C TRP A 137 9.23 -3.17 13.47
N ILE A 138 8.19 -2.86 14.24
CA ILE A 138 7.36 -1.65 14.09
C ILE A 138 7.37 -0.90 15.42
N PRO A 139 7.45 0.45 15.44
CA PRO A 139 7.23 1.22 16.66
C PRO A 139 5.86 0.89 17.26
N THR A 140 5.81 0.55 18.54
CA THR A 140 4.57 0.11 19.21
C THR A 140 3.47 1.17 19.14
N GLU A 141 3.84 2.46 19.09
CA GLU A 141 2.87 3.56 18.93
C GLU A 141 2.15 3.61 17.57
N GLN A 142 2.64 2.87 16.57
CA GLN A 142 1.98 2.70 15.26
C GLN A 142 1.01 1.51 15.24
N LEU A 143 0.83 0.86 16.38
CA LEU A 143 -0.01 -0.32 16.54
C LEU A 143 -1.07 -0.08 17.62
N LEU A 144 -2.32 -0.42 17.31
CA LEU A 144 -3.41 -0.42 18.29
C LEU A 144 -3.80 -1.87 18.66
N PRO A 145 -4.28 -2.12 19.90
CA PRO A 145 -4.79 -3.43 20.29
C PRO A 145 -5.88 -3.93 19.34
N LEU A 146 -5.85 -5.22 19.00
CA LEU A 146 -6.86 -5.89 18.19
C LEU A 146 -7.25 -7.21 18.87
N SER A 147 -8.56 -7.44 19.05
CA SER A 147 -9.00 -8.73 19.60
C SER A 147 -8.77 -9.84 18.57
N GLU A 148 -8.58 -11.06 19.05
CA GLU A 148 -8.36 -12.21 18.19
C GLU A 148 -9.54 -12.42 17.22
N GLU A 149 -10.78 -12.23 17.67
CA GLU A 149 -11.97 -12.35 16.81
C GLU A 149 -11.98 -11.31 15.69
N LYS A 150 -11.54 -10.07 15.98
CA LYS A 150 -11.43 -9.02 14.95
C LYS A 150 -10.27 -9.31 14.00
N ALA A 151 -9.15 -9.83 14.50
CA ALA A 151 -8.03 -10.23 13.67
C ALA A 151 -8.43 -11.31 12.66
N HIS A 152 -9.06 -12.39 13.12
CA HIS A 152 -9.53 -13.48 12.24
C HIS A 152 -10.53 -13.00 11.19
N ARG A 153 -11.32 -11.96 11.46
CA ARG A 153 -12.21 -11.33 10.47
C ARG A 153 -11.47 -10.48 9.43
N LEU A 154 -10.35 -9.84 9.82
CA LEU A 154 -9.55 -8.99 8.93
C LEU A 154 -8.58 -9.79 8.06
N LEU A 155 -8.03 -10.87 8.62
CA LEU A 155 -7.17 -11.79 7.90
C LEU A 155 -8.02 -12.47 6.83
N ASP A 156 -7.76 -12.07 5.59
CA ASP A 156 -8.43 -12.45 4.34
C ASP A 156 -8.22 -13.94 4.00
N SER A 157 -8.42 -14.80 4.99
CA SER A 157 -8.29 -16.23 4.87
C SER A 157 -9.57 -16.72 4.20
N GLY A 158 -9.49 -17.03 2.91
CA GLY A 158 -10.27 -18.12 2.31
C GLY A 158 -9.95 -19.48 2.95
N GLY A 159 -9.64 -19.50 4.25
CA GLY A 159 -9.26 -20.62 5.08
C GLY A 159 -10.42 -20.91 6.02
N ASN A 160 -10.93 -22.12 5.89
CA ASN A 160 -12.06 -22.69 6.60
C ASN A 160 -11.74 -22.81 8.11
N VAL A 161 -11.87 -21.72 8.88
CA VAL A 161 -11.85 -21.78 10.35
C VAL A 161 -13.26 -22.21 10.80
N PRO A 162 -13.45 -23.43 11.34
CA PRO A 162 -14.77 -23.90 11.73
C PRO A 162 -15.36 -22.99 12.82
N GLY A 163 -16.48 -22.33 12.50
CA GLY A 163 -17.16 -21.42 13.42
C GLY A 163 -16.76 -19.94 13.33
N ALA A 164 -15.84 -19.56 12.44
CA ALA A 164 -15.58 -18.15 12.16
C ALA A 164 -16.75 -17.53 11.38
N ALA A 165 -17.22 -16.36 11.83
CA ALA A 165 -18.16 -15.56 11.05
C ALA A 165 -17.52 -15.18 9.71
N ALA A 166 -18.33 -15.12 8.63
CA ALA A 166 -17.85 -14.68 7.32
C ALA A 166 -17.12 -13.32 7.43
N ALA A 167 -16.04 -13.15 6.67
CA ALA A 167 -15.32 -11.88 6.67
C ALA A 167 -16.28 -10.75 6.23
N PRO A 168 -16.19 -9.57 6.83
CA PRO A 168 -17.10 -8.47 6.50
C PRO A 168 -16.84 -7.99 5.07
N ALA A 169 -17.92 -7.55 4.41
CA ALA A 169 -17.81 -6.76 3.21
C ALA A 169 -16.88 -5.57 3.49
N SER A 170 -16.01 -5.26 2.53
CA SER A 170 -14.90 -4.32 2.74
C SER A 170 -14.81 -3.33 1.60
N ALA A 171 -14.37 -2.11 1.91
CA ALA A 171 -13.93 -1.15 0.92
C ALA A 171 -12.42 -1.33 0.68
N ILE A 172 -12.02 -1.52 -0.56
CA ILE A 172 -10.63 -1.57 -0.99
C ILE A 172 -10.32 -0.27 -1.76
N VAL A 173 -9.29 0.45 -1.34
CA VAL A 173 -8.83 1.65 -2.04
C VAL A 173 -8.28 1.27 -3.40
N THR A 174 -8.93 1.83 -4.44
CA THR A 174 -8.54 1.63 -5.84
C THR A 174 -7.79 2.83 -6.39
N ALA A 175 -8.00 4.06 -5.90
CA ALA A 175 -7.15 5.20 -6.24
C ALA A 175 -5.70 4.98 -5.76
N PRO A 176 -4.68 5.64 -6.36
CA PRO A 176 -3.32 5.59 -5.82
C PRO A 176 -3.28 5.98 -4.34
N THR A 177 -3.94 7.09 -3.99
CA THR A 177 -4.20 7.47 -2.60
C THR A 177 -5.59 8.09 -2.48
N THR A 178 -6.16 8.08 -1.28
CA THR A 178 -7.42 8.78 -0.94
C THR A 178 -7.38 9.30 0.48
N ASP A 179 -8.14 10.35 0.76
CA ASP A 179 -8.38 10.80 2.12
C ASP A 179 -9.45 9.93 2.80
N LEU A 180 -9.20 9.64 4.07
CA LEU A 180 -10.05 8.95 5.03
C LEU A 180 -10.42 9.96 6.11
N GLU A 181 -11.69 10.31 6.23
CA GLU A 181 -12.15 11.33 7.18
C GLU A 181 -12.81 10.65 8.38
N LEU A 182 -12.23 10.82 9.57
CA LEU A 182 -12.81 10.25 10.79
C LEU A 182 -14.14 10.94 11.09
N LEU A 183 -15.17 10.19 11.50
CA LEU A 183 -16.47 10.76 11.84
C LEU A 183 -16.50 11.39 13.24
N SER A 184 -15.57 10.98 14.11
CA SER A 184 -15.45 11.45 15.50
C SER A 184 -14.61 12.73 15.66
N SER A 185 -13.92 13.17 14.61
CA SER A 185 -13.02 14.34 14.65
C SER A 185 -12.94 15.01 13.29
N SER A 186 -12.26 16.15 13.18
CA SER A 186 -11.92 16.76 11.89
C SER A 186 -10.65 16.17 11.27
N ALA A 187 -10.09 15.10 11.84
CA ALA A 187 -8.84 14.52 11.37
C ALA A 187 -9.04 13.73 10.07
N LYS A 188 -8.10 13.93 9.15
CA LYS A 188 -8.03 13.19 7.88
C LYS A 188 -6.77 12.34 7.85
N LEU A 189 -6.83 11.17 7.23
CA LEU A 189 -5.64 10.38 6.92
C LEU A 189 -5.62 10.11 5.44
N ARG A 190 -4.50 10.37 4.77
CA ARG A 190 -4.32 9.91 3.39
C ARG A 190 -3.83 8.47 3.43
N ILE A 191 -4.54 7.54 2.78
CA ILE A 191 -4.28 6.10 2.77
C ILE A 191 -3.95 5.60 1.36
N SER A 192 -3.21 4.50 1.27
CA SER A 192 -2.71 3.94 0.00
C SER A 192 -3.76 3.12 -0.74
N PHE A 193 -3.59 3.01 -2.04
CA PHE A 193 -4.02 1.87 -2.84
C PHE A 193 -3.84 0.55 -2.08
N LEU A 194 -4.83 -0.34 -2.20
CA LEU A 194 -4.95 -1.64 -1.51
C LEU A 194 -5.17 -1.60 0.00
N THR A 195 -5.32 -0.42 0.62
CA THR A 195 -5.89 -0.37 1.97
C THR A 195 -7.29 -0.98 1.94
N ARG A 196 -7.50 -2.03 2.74
CA ARG A 196 -8.77 -2.77 2.88
C ARG A 196 -9.35 -2.48 4.26
N LEU A 197 -10.56 -1.95 4.31
CA LEU A 197 -11.25 -1.61 5.55
C LEU A 197 -12.67 -2.20 5.54
N PRO A 198 -13.11 -2.86 6.63
CA PRO A 198 -14.48 -3.35 6.73
C PRO A 198 -15.48 -2.22 6.55
N LEU A 199 -16.58 -2.49 5.85
CA LEU A 199 -17.73 -1.58 5.84
C LEU A 199 -18.37 -1.56 7.22
N ALA A 200 -18.81 -0.37 7.63
CA ALA A 200 -19.62 -0.22 8.83
C ALA A 200 -21.02 -0.83 8.60
N THR A 201 -21.59 -1.50 9.61
CA THR A 201 -22.96 -2.03 9.53
C THR A 201 -23.99 -0.90 9.57
N GLU A 202 -25.23 -1.18 9.14
CA GLU A 202 -26.37 -0.25 9.30
C GLU A 202 -26.50 0.26 10.75
N GLU A 203 -26.37 -0.65 11.72
CA GLU A 203 -26.47 -0.33 13.15
C GLU A 203 -25.35 0.62 13.60
N GLU A 204 -24.12 0.39 13.13
CA GLU A 204 -22.96 1.23 13.47
C GLU A 204 -23.04 2.60 12.81
N ARG A 205 -23.56 2.68 11.58
CA ARG A 205 -23.73 3.93 10.84
C ARG A 205 -24.82 4.82 11.43
N GLY A 206 -25.85 4.24 12.03
CA GLY A 206 -27.00 4.99 12.54
C GLY A 206 -27.66 5.82 11.44
N THR A 207 -27.67 7.15 11.59
CA THR A 207 -28.26 8.08 10.60
C THR A 207 -27.27 8.57 9.53
N VAL A 208 -26.03 8.07 9.50
CA VAL A 208 -25.05 8.47 8.49
C VAL A 208 -25.45 7.83 7.16
N PRO A 209 -25.89 8.61 6.15
CA PRO A 209 -26.42 8.04 4.92
C PRO A 209 -25.31 7.34 4.11
N GLU A 210 -25.57 6.09 3.71
CA GLU A 210 -24.82 5.41 2.65
C GLU A 210 -25.48 5.72 1.30
N VAL A 211 -24.67 5.92 0.25
CA VAL A 211 -25.20 5.89 -1.12
C VAL A 211 -25.23 4.44 -1.56
N GLU A 212 -26.44 3.92 -1.78
CA GLU A 212 -26.72 2.55 -2.22
C GLU A 212 -25.77 2.06 -3.33
N PRO A 213 -25.45 0.76 -3.40
CA PRO A 213 -24.67 0.18 -4.49
C PRO A 213 -25.43 0.32 -5.81
N GLY A 214 -25.12 1.37 -6.58
CA GLY A 214 -25.50 1.46 -7.98
C GLY A 214 -24.56 0.60 -8.82
N ASP A 215 -25.10 -0.34 -9.59
CA ASP A 215 -24.39 -1.04 -10.67
C ASP A 215 -23.68 -0.02 -11.57
N GLY A 216 -22.35 0.10 -11.44
CA GLY A 216 -21.70 1.31 -11.96
C GLY A 216 -20.18 1.29 -12.04
N VAL A 217 -19.57 0.22 -12.55
CA VAL A 217 -18.38 0.36 -13.39
C VAL A 217 -18.61 -0.49 -14.63
N GLN A 218 -18.98 0.16 -15.74
CA GLN A 218 -18.89 -0.51 -17.03
C GLN A 218 -17.44 -0.95 -17.22
N ALA A 219 -17.25 -2.21 -17.60
CA ALA A 219 -16.00 -2.74 -18.11
C ALA A 219 -15.36 -1.69 -19.02
N VAL A 220 -14.07 -1.41 -18.81
CA VAL A 220 -13.29 -0.55 -19.69
C VAL A 220 -13.28 -1.22 -21.08
N LYS A 221 -14.26 -0.89 -21.91
CA LYS A 221 -14.35 -1.34 -23.29
C LYS A 221 -13.37 -0.50 -24.09
N GLY A 222 -12.29 -1.16 -24.52
CA GLY A 222 -11.43 -0.70 -25.60
C GLY A 222 -10.34 0.29 -25.18
N LEU A 223 -9.23 -0.23 -24.66
CA LEU A 223 -7.94 0.29 -25.11
C LEU A 223 -7.42 -0.70 -26.17
N GLN A 224 -7.65 -0.35 -27.44
CA GLN A 224 -6.78 -0.87 -28.49
C GLN A 224 -5.39 -0.29 -28.24
N ALA A 225 -4.37 -1.14 -28.37
CA ALA A 225 -2.98 -0.76 -28.22
C ALA A 225 -2.62 0.24 -29.32
N GLU A 226 -2.61 1.53 -28.99
CA GLU A 226 -1.91 2.51 -29.81
C GLU A 226 -0.47 2.64 -29.29
N THR A 227 0.46 2.41 -30.19
CA THR A 227 1.90 2.49 -30.00
C THR A 227 2.28 3.96 -29.79
N VAL A 228 2.55 4.36 -28.55
CA VAL A 228 3.04 5.72 -28.27
C VAL A 228 4.56 5.67 -28.15
N ALA A 229 5.24 6.27 -29.12
CA ALA A 229 6.67 6.53 -29.09
C ALA A 229 7.02 7.44 -27.90
N GLY A 230 8.03 7.04 -27.11
CA GLY A 230 8.42 7.74 -25.88
C GLY A 230 9.06 9.11 -26.14
N PRO A 231 8.83 10.12 -25.27
CA PRO A 231 9.61 11.34 -25.29
C PRO A 231 10.86 11.22 -24.41
N ALA A 232 11.88 11.99 -24.77
CA ALA A 232 13.21 12.02 -24.17
C ALA A 232 13.22 12.60 -22.74
N ALA A 233 14.23 12.16 -21.98
CA ALA A 233 14.53 12.59 -20.62
C ALA A 233 14.79 14.10 -20.53
N GLY A 234 14.06 14.77 -19.63
CA GLY A 234 14.28 16.16 -19.27
C GLY A 234 13.37 16.57 -18.10
N ALA A 235 13.99 16.82 -16.95
CA ALA A 235 13.49 17.43 -15.72
C ALA A 235 11.96 17.65 -15.55
N PHE A 236 11.36 16.93 -14.60
CA PHE A 236 10.01 17.24 -14.10
C PHE A 236 10.05 17.88 -12.71
N PRO A 237 9.14 18.83 -12.43
CA PRO A 237 9.15 19.64 -11.22
C PRO A 237 8.54 18.89 -10.03
N GLN A 238 8.80 19.42 -8.83
CA GLN A 238 8.21 18.93 -7.58
C GLN A 238 6.69 18.90 -7.61
N ALA A 239 6.13 18.03 -6.76
CA ALA A 239 4.70 17.84 -6.51
C ALA A 239 3.91 19.15 -6.59
N GLY A 240 3.24 19.33 -7.72
CA GLY A 240 2.36 20.43 -8.03
C GLY A 240 1.21 19.88 -8.86
N SER A 241 -0.01 20.22 -8.45
CA SER A 241 -1.30 19.93 -9.06
C SER A 241 -1.28 19.67 -10.57
N VAL A 242 -1.84 18.54 -10.99
CA VAL A 242 -2.23 18.30 -12.38
C VAL A 242 -3.31 19.34 -12.76
N PRO A 243 -3.18 20.08 -13.87
CA PRO A 243 -4.18 21.06 -14.28
C PRO A 243 -5.49 20.37 -14.69
N ARG A 244 -6.60 20.82 -14.11
CA ARG A 244 -7.95 20.60 -14.66
C ARG A 244 -8.23 21.73 -15.64
N ASP A 245 -8.29 21.44 -16.93
CA ASP A 245 -8.99 22.24 -17.96
C ASP A 245 -9.04 21.39 -19.25
N GLY A 246 -10.15 21.20 -19.97
CA GLY A 246 -11.52 21.65 -19.76
C GLY A 246 -12.45 20.87 -20.69
N VAL A 247 -13.63 20.52 -20.17
CA VAL A 247 -14.82 20.20 -20.96
C VAL A 247 -15.99 20.90 -20.28
N GLY A 248 -16.59 21.85 -21.00
CA GLY A 248 -17.99 22.25 -20.88
C GLY A 248 -18.45 22.84 -19.54
N ALA A 249 -18.64 24.16 -19.53
CA ALA A 249 -19.48 24.83 -18.55
C ALA A 249 -20.89 24.22 -18.51
N GLY A 250 -21.28 23.72 -17.33
CA GLY A 250 -22.65 23.30 -16.99
C GLY A 250 -22.81 21.81 -16.71
N ALA A 251 -22.49 21.35 -15.49
CA ALA A 251 -23.05 20.13 -14.92
C ALA A 251 -22.88 20.08 -13.38
N ASP A 252 -23.99 20.28 -12.67
CA ASP A 252 -24.40 19.75 -11.36
C ASP A 252 -23.34 19.46 -10.28
N TYR A 253 -23.38 20.27 -9.20
CA TYR A 253 -22.96 19.89 -7.84
C TYR A 253 -23.87 18.78 -7.27
N ARG A 254 -23.80 17.55 -7.80
CA ARG A 254 -24.29 16.36 -7.07
C ARG A 254 -23.21 15.97 -6.07
N GLY A 255 -23.51 16.12 -4.78
CA GLY A 255 -22.57 15.90 -3.68
C GLY A 255 -21.82 14.57 -3.80
N ASP A 256 -20.52 14.61 -3.53
CA ASP A 256 -19.64 13.43 -3.56
C ASP A 256 -20.24 12.30 -2.71
N ALA A 257 -20.42 11.13 -3.30
CA ALA A 257 -20.88 9.94 -2.59
C ALA A 257 -19.74 9.38 -1.71
N PHE A 258 -20.07 8.90 -0.51
CA PHE A 258 -19.12 8.29 0.43
C PHE A 258 -19.57 6.89 0.85
N VAL A 259 -18.61 6.06 1.26
CA VAL A 259 -18.86 4.84 2.04
C VAL A 259 -18.36 5.03 3.46
N VAL A 260 -18.99 4.36 4.42
CA VAL A 260 -18.56 4.39 5.83
C VAL A 260 -17.85 3.08 6.16
N VAL A 261 -16.67 3.18 6.75
CA VAL A 261 -15.79 2.07 7.07
C VAL A 261 -15.43 2.04 8.55
N GLN A 262 -15.16 0.85 9.06
CA GLN A 262 -14.52 0.64 10.35
C GLN A 262 -13.01 0.85 10.21
N THR A 263 -12.43 1.58 11.15
CA THR A 263 -10.99 1.85 11.19
C THR A 263 -10.43 1.61 12.59
N PRO A 264 -9.10 1.47 12.74
CA PRO A 264 -8.43 1.52 14.04
C PRO A 264 -8.83 2.68 14.95
N HIS A 265 -9.29 3.82 14.40
CA HIS A 265 -9.68 5.02 15.15
C HIS A 265 -11.20 5.25 15.21
N GLY A 266 -12.00 4.22 14.92
CA GLY A 266 -13.46 4.32 14.87
C GLY A 266 -13.99 4.46 13.45
N LEU A 267 -15.21 4.96 13.31
CA LEU A 267 -15.84 5.09 11.99
C LEU A 267 -15.24 6.25 11.20
N ALA A 268 -15.08 6.02 9.91
CA ALA A 268 -14.59 7.01 8.96
C ALA A 268 -15.35 6.91 7.65
N ARG A 269 -15.27 7.96 6.84
CA ARG A 269 -15.81 7.96 5.47
C ARG A 269 -14.70 8.08 4.43
N ILE A 270 -14.91 7.41 3.30
CA ILE A 270 -14.03 7.46 2.12
C ILE A 270 -14.89 7.76 0.90
N ARG A 271 -14.36 8.53 -0.05
CA ARG A 271 -15.05 8.82 -1.31
C ARG A 271 -15.36 7.52 -2.05
N ARG A 272 -16.62 7.34 -2.45
CA ARG A 272 -17.10 6.13 -3.13
C ARG A 272 -16.35 5.86 -4.44
N ALA A 273 -15.96 6.92 -5.15
CA ALA A 273 -15.25 6.85 -6.42
C ALA A 273 -13.80 6.34 -6.29
N ASP A 274 -13.21 6.42 -5.09
CA ASP A 274 -11.82 6.00 -4.85
C ASP A 274 -11.71 4.56 -4.37
N VAL A 275 -12.85 3.89 -4.11
CA VAL A 275 -12.90 2.54 -3.53
C VAL A 275 -13.77 1.60 -4.34
N GLN A 276 -13.48 0.31 -4.23
CA GLN A 276 -14.38 -0.75 -4.63
C GLN A 276 -14.84 -1.50 -3.39
N VAL A 277 -16.16 -1.71 -3.29
CA VAL A 277 -16.76 -2.56 -2.27
C VAL A 277 -16.71 -4.01 -2.76
N VAL A 278 -16.20 -4.89 -1.90
CA VAL A 278 -16.13 -6.33 -2.12
C VAL A 278 -16.92 -7.03 -1.01
N ALA A 279 -17.66 -8.07 -1.39
CA ALA A 279 -18.55 -8.77 -0.46
C ALA A 279 -17.87 -10.00 0.16
N GLU A 280 -17.03 -10.67 -0.62
CA GLU A 280 -16.43 -11.95 -0.24
C GLU A 280 -15.00 -11.78 0.33
N PRO A 281 -14.59 -12.64 1.28
CA PRO A 281 -13.19 -12.73 1.69
C PRO A 281 -12.28 -13.03 0.49
N GLY A 282 -11.13 -12.35 0.41
CA GLY A 282 -10.15 -12.52 -0.66
C GLY A 282 -10.54 -11.95 -2.03
N GLU A 283 -11.69 -11.29 -2.16
CA GLU A 283 -12.06 -10.56 -3.37
C GLU A 283 -11.33 -9.21 -3.44
N TYR A 284 -10.74 -8.91 -4.60
CA TYR A 284 -10.07 -7.66 -4.92
C TYR A 284 -10.64 -7.07 -6.21
N PRO A 285 -10.38 -5.78 -6.50
CA PRO A 285 -10.94 -5.09 -7.66
C PRO A 285 -10.82 -5.85 -8.99
N GLY A 286 -9.63 -6.42 -9.25
CA GLY A 286 -9.34 -7.21 -10.45
C GLY A 286 -9.73 -8.69 -10.37
N SER A 287 -10.21 -9.20 -9.22
CA SER A 287 -10.56 -10.62 -9.06
C SER A 287 -11.70 -11.08 -9.98
N ARG A 288 -12.53 -10.13 -10.45
CA ARG A 288 -13.65 -10.41 -11.37
C ARG A 288 -13.25 -10.41 -12.85
N ALA A 289 -12.02 -10.04 -13.20
CA ALA A 289 -11.53 -10.23 -14.55
C ALA A 289 -11.56 -11.74 -14.86
N ASP A 290 -12.09 -12.12 -16.03
CA ASP A 290 -12.02 -13.52 -16.45
C ASP A 290 -10.57 -14.01 -16.47
N GLU A 291 -10.40 -15.32 -16.35
CA GLU A 291 -9.11 -15.99 -16.27
C GLU A 291 -8.18 -15.59 -17.44
N GLN A 292 -8.74 -15.44 -18.63
CA GLN A 292 -8.04 -15.05 -19.87
C GLN A 292 -7.59 -13.58 -19.90
N ASN A 293 -8.16 -12.72 -19.07
CA ASN A 293 -7.83 -11.30 -18.99
C ASN A 293 -7.11 -10.92 -17.69
N ARG A 294 -6.89 -11.85 -16.77
CA ARG A 294 -6.28 -11.58 -15.47
C ARG A 294 -4.88 -10.97 -15.59
N GLY A 295 -4.05 -11.55 -16.45
CA GLY A 295 -2.74 -11.01 -16.77
C GLY A 295 -2.76 -9.57 -17.31
N LYS A 296 -3.72 -9.23 -18.17
CA LYS A 296 -3.91 -7.86 -18.66
C LYS A 296 -4.40 -6.92 -17.56
N ALA A 297 -5.23 -7.40 -16.63
CA ALA A 297 -5.68 -6.62 -15.48
C ALA A 297 -4.50 -6.26 -14.56
N ILE A 298 -3.58 -7.19 -14.31
CA ILE A 298 -2.34 -6.94 -13.55
C ILE A 298 -1.53 -5.82 -14.22
N VAL A 299 -1.31 -5.90 -15.53
CA VAL A 299 -0.58 -4.87 -16.28
C VAL A 299 -1.33 -3.54 -16.28
N ALA A 300 -2.66 -3.55 -16.35
CA ALA A 300 -3.48 -2.34 -16.26
C ALA A 300 -3.34 -1.66 -14.90
N GLN A 301 -3.30 -2.42 -13.79
CA GLN A 301 -3.01 -1.86 -12.48
C GLN A 301 -1.58 -1.28 -12.43
N ALA A 302 -0.60 -2.02 -12.94
CA ALA A 302 0.80 -1.61 -12.95
C ALA A 302 1.01 -0.27 -13.65
N LYS A 303 0.35 -0.05 -14.80
CA LYS A 303 0.46 1.18 -15.60
C LYS A 303 0.00 2.44 -14.85
N ARG A 304 -0.85 2.32 -13.83
CA ARG A 304 -1.36 3.45 -13.04
C ARG A 304 -0.29 4.09 -12.16
N PHE A 305 0.82 3.39 -11.95
CA PHE A 305 1.94 3.82 -11.13
C PHE A 305 3.16 4.23 -11.94
N LEU A 306 3.08 4.31 -13.28
CA LEU A 306 4.18 4.83 -14.10
C LEU A 306 4.66 6.19 -13.58
N GLY A 307 5.96 6.33 -13.38
CA GLY A 307 6.58 7.52 -12.80
C GLY A 307 6.60 7.57 -11.27
N LEU A 308 6.02 6.60 -10.56
CA LEU A 308 6.12 6.54 -9.11
C LEU A 308 7.57 6.18 -8.69
N PRO A 309 8.23 6.99 -7.84
CA PRO A 309 9.60 6.71 -7.41
C PRO A 309 9.74 5.39 -6.65
N TYR A 310 10.87 4.71 -6.87
CA TYR A 310 11.21 3.50 -6.13
C TYR A 310 11.44 3.79 -4.64
N LEU A 311 11.06 2.82 -3.79
CA LEU A 311 11.41 2.81 -2.37
C LEU A 311 11.76 1.38 -1.93
N TRP A 312 12.96 1.18 -1.38
CA TRP A 312 13.35 -0.13 -0.83
C TRP A 312 12.40 -0.56 0.30
N GLY A 313 11.92 -1.80 0.26
CA GLY A 313 10.91 -2.29 1.21
C GLY A 313 9.48 -1.78 0.92
N GLY A 314 9.30 -0.95 -0.10
CA GLY A 314 8.05 -0.26 -0.39
C GLY A 314 6.92 -1.20 -0.81
N MET A 315 5.73 -1.02 -0.20
CA MET A 315 4.50 -1.76 -0.45
C MET A 315 3.27 -0.84 -0.65
N SER A 316 3.49 0.43 -0.99
CA SER A 316 2.42 1.43 -1.02
C SER A 316 2.55 2.40 -2.19
N ALA A 317 1.49 3.16 -2.43
CA ALA A 317 1.46 4.19 -3.47
C ALA A 317 2.34 5.42 -3.18
N TRP A 318 3.16 5.39 -2.13
CA TRP A 318 4.25 6.35 -1.90
C TRP A 318 5.60 5.84 -2.41
N GLY A 319 5.68 4.56 -2.81
CA GLY A 319 6.85 3.95 -3.42
C GLY A 319 6.83 2.44 -3.26
N TYR A 320 7.21 1.73 -4.32
CA TYR A 320 7.34 0.27 -4.34
C TYR A 320 8.79 -0.12 -4.59
N ASP A 321 9.24 -1.23 -3.98
CA ASP A 321 10.37 -1.99 -4.54
C ASP A 321 9.90 -2.94 -5.65
N CYS A 322 10.83 -3.60 -6.34
CA CYS A 322 10.51 -4.45 -7.48
C CYS A 322 9.51 -5.56 -7.13
N SER A 323 9.76 -6.28 -6.04
CA SER A 323 8.94 -7.39 -5.57
C SER A 323 7.64 -6.94 -4.90
N GLY A 324 7.64 -5.81 -4.21
CA GLY A 324 6.47 -5.20 -3.62
C GLY A 324 5.51 -4.63 -4.67
N PHE A 325 6.05 -4.12 -5.77
CA PHE A 325 5.28 -3.75 -6.94
C PHE A 325 4.60 -4.98 -7.56
N ALA A 326 5.38 -6.02 -7.87
CA ALA A 326 4.85 -7.28 -8.38
C ALA A 326 3.75 -7.86 -7.48
N HIS A 327 4.00 -7.93 -6.17
CA HIS A 327 3.05 -8.40 -5.16
C HIS A 327 1.76 -7.57 -5.19
N SER A 328 1.87 -6.24 -5.13
CA SER A 328 0.71 -5.36 -5.04
C SER A 328 -0.16 -5.43 -6.30
N MET A 329 0.44 -5.51 -7.49
CA MET A 329 -0.34 -5.60 -8.74
C MET A 329 -1.07 -6.94 -8.89
N HIS A 330 -0.47 -8.03 -8.39
CA HIS A 330 -1.10 -9.34 -8.32
C HIS A 330 -2.22 -9.36 -7.26
N LEU A 331 -1.96 -8.79 -6.07
CA LEU A 331 -2.92 -8.68 -4.98
C LEU A 331 -4.15 -7.89 -5.43
N ALA A 332 -3.97 -6.79 -6.16
CA ALA A 332 -5.07 -6.02 -6.76
C ALA A 332 -5.99 -6.85 -7.69
N CYS A 333 -5.52 -8.01 -8.14
CA CYS A 333 -6.27 -8.97 -8.96
C CYS A 333 -6.64 -10.25 -8.20
N GLY A 334 -6.53 -10.25 -6.86
CA GLY A 334 -6.88 -11.36 -5.98
C GLY A 334 -5.84 -12.47 -5.93
N ILE A 335 -4.62 -12.21 -6.37
CA ILE A 335 -3.55 -13.20 -6.43
C ILE A 335 -2.50 -12.84 -5.37
N VAL A 336 -2.46 -13.61 -4.29
CA VAL A 336 -1.44 -13.45 -3.25
C VAL A 336 -0.17 -14.18 -3.69
N ILE A 337 0.93 -13.45 -3.79
CA ILE A 337 2.26 -14.00 -4.10
C ILE A 337 3.24 -13.68 -2.96
N PRO A 338 4.37 -14.40 -2.83
CA PRO A 338 5.38 -14.09 -1.83
C PRO A 338 5.87 -12.63 -1.90
N ARG A 339 6.33 -12.08 -0.79
CA ARG A 339 6.78 -10.68 -0.71
C ARG A 339 8.14 -10.43 -1.39
N ASP A 340 9.07 -11.39 -1.32
CA ASP A 340 10.44 -11.24 -1.82
C ASP A 340 10.61 -11.86 -3.22
N ALA A 341 11.31 -11.17 -4.14
CA ALA A 341 11.54 -11.65 -5.51
C ALA A 341 12.15 -13.05 -5.58
N SER A 342 13.11 -13.36 -4.70
CA SER A 342 13.77 -14.68 -4.67
C SER A 342 12.82 -15.80 -4.29
N VAL A 343 11.78 -15.51 -3.49
CA VAL A 343 10.75 -16.49 -3.13
C VAL A 343 9.73 -16.56 -4.25
N GLN A 344 9.30 -15.42 -4.80
CA GLN A 344 8.40 -15.39 -5.96
C GLN A 344 8.93 -16.25 -7.13
N ALA A 345 10.24 -16.20 -7.41
CA ALA A 345 10.87 -17.00 -8.47
C ALA A 345 10.75 -18.54 -8.30
N LEU A 346 10.40 -19.03 -7.11
CA LEU A 346 10.30 -20.45 -6.77
C LEU A 346 8.87 -21.00 -6.84
N HIS A 347 7.86 -20.14 -6.95
CA HIS A 347 6.44 -20.52 -6.96
C HIS A 347 5.79 -20.15 -8.30
N GLY A 348 4.53 -20.56 -8.49
CA GLY A 348 3.81 -20.39 -9.76
C GLY A 348 4.28 -21.34 -10.86
N ALA A 349 3.56 -21.32 -11.99
CA ALA A 349 3.91 -22.12 -13.16
C ALA A 349 5.15 -21.53 -13.85
N SER A 350 6.13 -22.37 -14.21
CA SER A 350 7.28 -21.95 -15.02
C SER A 350 6.83 -21.73 -16.47
N ILE A 351 7.14 -20.57 -17.04
CA ILE A 351 6.72 -20.21 -18.40
C ILE A 351 7.95 -20.08 -19.31
N PRO A 352 8.01 -20.79 -20.45
CA PRO A 352 9.07 -20.59 -21.43
C PRO A 352 8.87 -19.27 -22.20
N PRO A 353 9.95 -18.65 -22.73
CA PRO A 353 9.88 -17.33 -23.39
C PRO A 353 8.81 -17.20 -24.48
N GLU A 354 8.56 -18.25 -25.25
CA GLU A 354 7.57 -18.32 -26.34
C GLU A 354 6.10 -18.33 -25.86
N GLU A 355 5.86 -18.63 -24.59
CA GLU A 355 4.52 -18.69 -23.99
C GLU A 355 4.22 -17.52 -23.05
N LEU A 356 5.11 -16.52 -23.01
CA LEU A 356 4.95 -15.33 -22.18
C LEU A 356 3.66 -14.58 -22.52
N GLN A 357 2.89 -14.26 -21.47
CA GLN A 357 1.66 -13.50 -21.53
C GLN A 357 1.72 -12.30 -20.58
N PRO A 358 1.04 -11.18 -20.90
CA PRO A 358 0.95 -10.04 -20.00
C PRO A 358 0.60 -10.48 -18.57
N GLY A 359 1.30 -9.93 -17.58
CA GLY A 359 1.15 -10.30 -16.16
C GLY A 359 2.23 -11.27 -15.66
N ASP A 360 2.93 -11.98 -16.55
CA ASP A 360 3.93 -12.98 -16.13
C ASP A 360 5.08 -12.27 -15.42
N LEU A 361 5.60 -12.86 -14.36
CA LEU A 361 6.74 -12.30 -13.65
C LEU A 361 8.04 -12.76 -14.31
N LEU A 362 8.91 -11.80 -14.61
CA LEU A 362 10.24 -12.01 -15.16
C LEU A 362 11.26 -11.79 -14.06
N PHE A 363 12.07 -12.81 -13.77
CA PHE A 363 13.07 -12.74 -12.70
C PHE A 363 14.47 -12.60 -13.28
N PHE A 364 15.28 -11.80 -12.60
CA PHE A 364 16.65 -11.51 -12.99
C PHE A 364 17.60 -11.84 -11.84
N ALA A 365 18.66 -12.57 -12.16
CA ALA A 365 19.65 -13.03 -11.22
C ALA A 365 21.05 -12.55 -11.59
N TYR A 366 21.88 -12.30 -10.58
CA TYR A 366 23.28 -11.95 -10.76
C TYR A 366 24.01 -13.02 -11.59
N GLU A 367 25.23 -12.72 -12.02
CA GLU A 367 26.07 -13.67 -12.77
C GLU A 367 25.39 -14.13 -14.08
N GLN A 368 24.74 -13.20 -14.78
CA GLN A 368 24.04 -13.48 -16.05
C GLN A 368 23.00 -14.58 -15.91
N GLY A 369 22.12 -14.45 -14.91
CA GLY A 369 21.00 -15.35 -14.68
C GLY A 369 21.33 -16.64 -13.91
N LYS A 370 22.56 -16.80 -13.44
CA LYS A 370 23.03 -18.05 -12.77
C LYS A 370 23.12 -17.94 -11.25
N GLY A 371 23.17 -16.73 -10.72
CA GLY A 371 23.34 -16.45 -9.31
C GLY A 371 22.02 -16.27 -8.55
N ARG A 372 22.05 -15.44 -7.51
CA ARG A 372 20.87 -15.12 -6.71
C ARG A 372 19.95 -14.15 -7.46
N VAL A 373 18.65 -14.42 -7.42
CA VAL A 373 17.61 -13.48 -7.89
C VAL A 373 17.68 -12.19 -7.08
N HIS A 374 17.72 -11.06 -7.76
CA HIS A 374 17.77 -9.73 -7.15
C HIS A 374 16.74 -8.76 -7.71
N HIS A 375 16.10 -9.09 -8.83
CA HIS A 375 15.09 -8.23 -9.43
C HIS A 375 13.94 -9.03 -10.04
N VAL A 376 12.78 -8.39 -10.10
CA VAL A 376 11.57 -8.90 -10.76
C VAL A 376 10.86 -7.77 -11.50
N GLY A 377 10.28 -8.08 -12.65
CA GLY A 377 9.33 -7.21 -13.34
C GLY A 377 8.15 -7.98 -13.90
N ILE A 378 7.15 -7.24 -14.39
CA ILE A 378 5.91 -7.80 -14.92
C ILE A 378 5.96 -7.68 -16.45
N TYR A 379 5.86 -8.80 -17.16
CA TYR A 379 5.77 -8.79 -18.61
C TYR A 379 4.50 -8.05 -19.05
N ALA A 380 4.66 -7.07 -19.94
CA ALA A 380 3.60 -6.18 -20.37
C ALA A 380 3.05 -6.51 -21.77
N GLY A 381 3.55 -7.60 -22.40
CA GLY A 381 3.28 -7.94 -23.80
C GLY A 381 4.29 -7.30 -24.75
N ASP A 382 4.31 -7.78 -26.00
CA ASP A 382 5.11 -7.22 -27.09
C ASP A 382 6.60 -7.01 -26.76
N GLY A 383 7.21 -7.91 -25.98
CA GLY A 383 8.61 -7.81 -25.57
C GLY A 383 8.90 -6.70 -24.54
N HIS A 384 7.89 -6.13 -23.90
CA HIS A 384 8.03 -5.09 -22.88
C HIS A 384 7.83 -5.63 -21.47
N MET A 385 8.42 -4.93 -20.51
CA MET A 385 8.27 -5.18 -19.08
C MET A 385 7.96 -3.87 -18.36
N ILE A 386 7.06 -3.93 -17.38
CA ILE A 386 6.83 -2.86 -16.40
C ILE A 386 7.37 -3.28 -15.03
N HIS A 387 8.11 -2.40 -14.37
CA HIS A 387 8.73 -2.70 -13.07
C HIS A 387 9.01 -1.45 -12.24
N SER A 388 9.32 -1.64 -10.95
CA SER A 388 9.96 -0.63 -10.10
C SER A 388 11.45 -0.96 -9.98
N PRO A 389 12.35 -0.28 -10.73
CA PRO A 389 13.73 -0.75 -10.95
C PRO A 389 14.68 -0.59 -9.76
N ASP A 390 14.93 0.64 -9.30
CA ASP A 390 15.94 0.96 -8.29
C ASP A 390 15.76 2.37 -7.71
N SER A 391 16.44 2.68 -6.60
CA SER A 391 16.30 3.94 -5.85
C SER A 391 16.67 5.22 -6.62
N ALA A 392 17.29 5.11 -7.80
CA ALA A 392 17.60 6.25 -8.66
C ALA A 392 16.53 6.51 -9.73
N SER A 393 15.50 5.66 -9.78
CA SER A 393 14.56 5.56 -10.89
C SER A 393 13.12 5.50 -10.37
N SER A 394 12.17 5.35 -11.29
CA SER A 394 10.74 5.27 -11.01
C SER A 394 10.12 4.12 -11.80
N VAL A 395 8.88 3.75 -11.47
CA VAL A 395 8.16 2.73 -12.22
C VAL A 395 8.13 3.09 -13.70
N GLU A 396 8.56 2.17 -14.55
CA GLU A 396 8.76 2.40 -15.97
C GLU A 396 8.32 1.19 -16.81
N LEU A 397 7.94 1.45 -18.05
CA LEU A 397 7.63 0.45 -19.07
C LEU A 397 8.75 0.48 -20.11
N ILE A 398 9.51 -0.60 -20.23
CA ILE A 398 10.72 -0.67 -21.06
C ILE A 398 10.71 -1.89 -21.97
N PRO A 399 11.36 -1.83 -23.16
CA PRO A 399 11.62 -3.00 -23.97
C PRO A 399 12.64 -3.90 -23.26
N LEU A 400 12.39 -5.22 -23.20
CA LEU A 400 13.35 -6.16 -22.62
C LEU A 400 14.64 -6.24 -23.43
N LYS A 401 14.51 -6.20 -24.76
CA LYS A 401 15.67 -6.26 -25.66
C LYS A 401 16.54 -5.02 -25.48
N GLY A 402 17.80 -5.22 -25.12
CA GLY A 402 18.78 -4.15 -24.93
C GLY A 402 18.68 -3.43 -23.58
N TYR A 403 17.79 -3.87 -22.69
CA TYR A 403 17.75 -3.35 -21.33
C TYR A 403 18.90 -3.89 -20.48
N LYS A 404 19.33 -3.13 -19.47
CA LYS A 404 20.52 -3.44 -18.64
C LYS A 404 20.47 -4.80 -17.93
N LEU A 405 19.27 -5.33 -17.67
CA LEU A 405 19.08 -6.63 -17.03
C LEU A 405 18.76 -7.76 -18.02
N ALA A 406 18.77 -7.51 -19.34
CA ALA A 406 18.34 -8.51 -20.33
C ALA A 406 19.10 -9.83 -20.23
N ASP A 407 20.43 -9.77 -20.05
CA ASP A 407 21.31 -10.94 -19.93
C ASP A 407 21.23 -11.62 -18.55
N GLU A 408 20.49 -11.04 -17.61
CA GLU A 408 20.29 -11.57 -16.26
C GLU A 408 18.98 -12.35 -16.11
N HIS A 409 18.11 -12.36 -17.13
CA HIS A 409 16.84 -13.09 -17.09
C HIS A 409 17.10 -14.58 -16.85
N CYS A 410 16.50 -15.13 -15.78
CA CYS A 410 16.76 -16.51 -15.35
C CYS A 410 15.52 -17.40 -15.39
N VAL A 411 14.34 -16.88 -15.02
CA VAL A 411 13.09 -17.65 -15.02
C VAL A 411 11.89 -16.70 -15.18
N SER A 412 10.80 -17.22 -15.75
CA SER A 412 9.52 -16.55 -15.80
C SER A 412 8.45 -17.38 -15.08
N ARG A 413 7.58 -16.73 -14.30
CA ARG A 413 6.51 -17.39 -13.53
C ARG A 413 5.14 -16.79 -13.80
N ARG A 414 4.13 -17.66 -13.90
CA ARG A 414 2.71 -17.31 -13.96
C ARG A 414 1.99 -17.71 -12.67
N TYR A 415 1.16 -16.81 -12.16
CA TYR A 415 0.46 -16.97 -10.88
C TYR A 415 -1.07 -17.02 -10.98
N TRP A 416 -1.62 -16.95 -12.19
CA TRP A 416 -3.01 -17.24 -12.47
C TRP A 416 -3.09 -18.48 -13.37
N THR A 417 -4.19 -19.21 -13.26
CA THR A 417 -4.47 -20.35 -14.14
C THR A 417 -5.08 -19.90 -15.45
#